data_AF-A0A7K2QE55-F1
#
_entry.id   AF-A0A7K2QE55-F1
#
_cell.length_a   1.000
_cell.length_b   1.000
_cell.length_c   1.000
_cell.angle_alpha   90.00
_cell.angle_beta   90.00
_cell.angle_gamma   90.00
#
_symmetry.space_group_name_H-M   'P 1'
#
loop_
_entity.id
_entity.type
_entity.pdbx_description
1 polymer ?
#
loop_
_entity_poly.entity_id
_entity_poly.type
_entity_poly.pdbx_seq_one_letter_code
_entity_poly.pdbx_strand_id
1 'polypeptide(L)'
;AQSMATRNYAPLQAATGTPAVRLTWVALKLDPELCPEAVAARGGGLAGAQRCVVRAADQLASRLTGASFRATVLTEQELTGALATSSCANPMAITQAGRSASTGRRTEETARTWRCDDRRHTTYWIGRWPQLGGSGAASLPQFVALLTSLPALATNFSLTMAPAERQSVTLTGHVRVTGRSDEELVAARRELERTARGVRTGLVRLDREQVPGLLASLPLGGTR
;
A
#
# COMPACT_ATOMS: atom_id res chain seq x y z
N ALA A 1 26.10 5.18 4.70
CA ALA A 1 26.69 4.76 3.41
C ALA A 1 25.62 4.06 2.56
N GLN A 2 25.54 4.36 1.26
CA GLN A 2 24.60 3.72 0.34
C GLN A 2 25.10 2.30 0.01
N SER A 3 24.21 1.29 -0.03
CA SER A 3 24.61 -0.09 -0.30
C SER A 3 25.07 -0.28 -1.75
N MET A 4 25.93 -1.28 -1.98
CA MET A 4 26.39 -1.67 -3.32
C MET A 4 25.23 -2.05 -4.24
N ALA A 5 24.22 -2.74 -3.71
CA ALA A 5 23.02 -3.11 -4.46
C ALA A 5 22.27 -1.87 -4.98
N THR A 6 22.11 -0.83 -4.16
CA THR A 6 21.43 0.41 -4.60
C THR A 6 22.23 1.13 -5.68
N ARG A 7 23.56 1.19 -5.56
CA ARG A 7 24.42 1.82 -6.57
C ARG A 7 24.35 1.11 -7.91
N ASN A 8 24.40 -0.23 -7.90
CA ASN A 8 24.37 -1.03 -9.12
C ASN A 8 22.98 -1.04 -9.79
N TYR A 9 21.90 -0.93 -9.00
CA TYR A 9 20.54 -0.93 -9.54
C TYR A 9 20.13 0.42 -10.12
N ALA A 10 20.68 1.54 -9.63
CA ALA A 10 20.25 2.89 -10.01
C ALA A 10 20.29 3.15 -11.53
N PRO A 11 21.33 2.77 -12.30
CA PRO A 11 21.34 2.94 -13.74
C PRO A 11 20.23 2.15 -14.46
N LEU A 12 19.94 0.93 -13.99
CA LEU A 12 18.87 0.09 -14.55
C LEU A 12 17.48 0.70 -14.28
N GLN A 13 17.26 1.20 -13.06
CA GLN A 13 16.03 1.90 -12.72
C GLN A 13 15.86 3.15 -13.57
N ALA A 14 16.93 3.93 -13.77
CA ALA A 14 16.89 5.12 -14.61
C ALA A 14 16.56 4.80 -16.08
N ALA A 15 17.06 3.69 -16.61
CA ALA A 15 16.82 3.27 -17.99
C ALA A 15 15.42 2.65 -18.20
N THR A 16 14.87 1.95 -17.21
CA THR A 16 13.67 1.11 -17.40
C THR A 16 12.46 1.54 -16.57
N GLY A 17 12.64 2.37 -15.54
CA GLY A 17 11.62 2.65 -14.53
C GLY A 17 11.21 1.43 -13.70
N THR A 18 11.91 0.30 -13.83
CA THR A 18 11.54 -0.93 -13.11
C THR A 18 11.93 -0.82 -11.64
N PRO A 19 11.04 -1.15 -10.69
CA PRO A 19 11.41 -1.24 -9.29
C PRO A 19 12.20 -2.53 -9.01
N ALA A 20 13.18 -2.46 -8.10
CA ALA A 20 14.02 -3.62 -7.75
C ALA A 20 13.20 -4.78 -7.18
N VAL A 21 12.12 -4.46 -6.46
CA VAL A 21 11.19 -5.41 -5.88
C VAL A 21 9.78 -4.86 -6.05
N ARG A 22 8.86 -5.70 -6.52
CA ARG A 22 7.42 -5.41 -6.52
C ARG A 22 6.72 -6.47 -5.66
N LEU A 23 6.04 -5.99 -4.62
CA LEU A 23 5.22 -6.82 -3.73
C LEU A 23 3.76 -6.42 -3.91
N THR A 24 2.88 -7.42 -3.93
CA THR A 24 1.42 -7.23 -4.05
C THR A 24 0.77 -7.89 -2.85
N TRP A 25 -0.01 -7.12 -2.11
CA TRP A 25 -0.84 -7.62 -1.02
C TRP A 25 -2.30 -7.43 -1.37
N VAL A 26 -3.13 -8.43 -1.04
CA VAL A 26 -4.58 -8.32 -1.13
C VAL A 26 -5.13 -8.48 0.27
N ALA A 27 -5.76 -7.43 0.77
CA ALA A 27 -6.37 -7.42 2.09
C ALA A 27 -7.89 -7.51 1.97
N LEU A 28 -8.50 -8.32 2.83
CA LEU A 28 -9.94 -8.49 2.91
C LEU A 28 -10.43 -7.94 4.25
N LYS A 29 -11.48 -7.12 4.21
CA LYS A 29 -12.19 -6.64 5.39
C LYS A 29 -13.60 -7.21 5.37
N LEU A 30 -14.05 -7.69 6.53
CA LEU A 30 -15.40 -8.23 6.73
C LEU A 30 -16.11 -7.36 7.76
N ASP A 31 -17.32 -6.95 7.43
CA ASP A 31 -18.27 -6.40 8.39
C ASP A 31 -19.20 -7.53 8.86
N PRO A 32 -19.11 -7.98 10.12
CA PRO A 32 -19.93 -9.07 10.62
C PRO A 32 -21.42 -8.71 10.71
N GLU A 33 -21.77 -7.43 10.83
CA GLU A 33 -23.16 -6.97 10.92
C GLU A 33 -23.87 -7.08 9.56
N LEU A 34 -23.12 -7.02 8.46
CA LEU A 34 -23.64 -7.24 7.11
C LEU A 34 -23.74 -8.71 6.71
N CYS A 35 -23.21 -9.64 7.52
CA CYS A 35 -23.25 -11.08 7.23
C CYS A 35 -23.56 -11.95 8.47
N PRO A 36 -24.63 -11.64 9.23
CA PRO A 36 -24.91 -12.27 10.51
C PRO A 36 -25.16 -13.78 10.38
N GLU A 37 -25.84 -14.23 9.33
CA GLU A 37 -26.09 -15.66 9.08
C GLU A 37 -24.80 -16.44 8.87
N ALA A 38 -23.84 -15.88 8.12
CA ALA A 38 -22.56 -16.51 7.88
C ALA A 38 -21.72 -16.62 9.16
N VAL A 39 -21.80 -15.61 10.02
CA VAL A 39 -21.15 -15.59 11.33
C VAL A 39 -21.79 -16.61 12.27
N ALA A 40 -23.12 -16.65 12.34
CA ALA A 40 -23.88 -17.61 13.16
C ALA A 40 -23.60 -19.06 12.75
N ALA A 41 -23.60 -19.36 11.44
CA ALA A 41 -23.27 -20.69 10.91
C ALA A 41 -21.84 -21.16 11.25
N ARG A 42 -20.97 -20.23 11.65
CA ARG A 42 -19.60 -20.50 12.10
C ARG A 42 -19.44 -20.34 13.60
N GLY A 43 -20.49 -20.52 14.39
CA GLY A 43 -20.45 -20.49 15.86
C GLY A 43 -20.64 -19.11 16.49
N GLY A 44 -21.01 -18.09 15.71
CA GLY A 44 -21.39 -16.77 16.23
C GLY A 44 -20.24 -15.93 16.79
N GLY A 45 -20.59 -14.69 17.17
CA GLY A 45 -19.69 -13.75 17.83
C GLY A 45 -18.39 -13.46 17.04
N LEU A 46 -17.35 -13.05 17.78
CA LEU A 46 -16.06 -12.68 17.20
C LEU A 46 -15.36 -13.88 16.54
N ALA A 47 -15.41 -15.06 17.15
CA ALA A 47 -14.79 -16.26 16.61
C ALA A 47 -15.44 -16.69 15.29
N GLY A 48 -16.77 -16.58 15.16
CA GLY A 48 -17.49 -16.81 13.92
C GLY A 48 -17.07 -15.81 12.83
N ALA A 49 -16.94 -14.53 13.18
CA ALA A 49 -16.48 -13.49 12.25
C ALA A 49 -15.03 -13.75 11.77
N GLN A 50 -14.11 -14.11 12.67
CA GLN A 50 -12.74 -14.48 12.31
C GLN A 50 -12.72 -15.68 11.36
N ARG A 51 -13.51 -16.73 11.64
CA ARG A 51 -13.66 -17.89 10.75
C ARG A 51 -14.25 -17.52 9.38
N CYS A 52 -15.16 -16.54 9.31
CA CYS A 52 -15.66 -16.00 8.04
C CYS A 52 -14.52 -15.37 7.22
N VAL A 53 -13.69 -14.52 7.84
CA VAL A 53 -12.59 -13.85 7.14
C VAL A 53 -11.55 -14.84 6.64
N VAL A 54 -11.12 -15.78 7.49
CA VAL A 54 -10.16 -16.83 7.10
C VAL A 54 -10.70 -17.62 5.91
N ARG A 55 -11.98 -18.03 5.98
CA ARG A 55 -12.60 -18.76 4.88
C ARG A 55 -12.66 -17.96 3.58
N ALA A 56 -12.94 -16.66 3.64
CA ALA A 56 -12.94 -15.78 2.47
C ALA A 56 -11.53 -15.63 1.88
N ALA A 57 -10.50 -15.50 2.72
CA ALA A 57 -9.11 -15.44 2.30
C ALA A 57 -8.66 -16.74 1.61
N ASP A 58 -8.99 -17.91 2.17
CA ASP A 58 -8.69 -19.21 1.55
C ASP A 58 -9.35 -19.37 0.19
N GLN A 59 -10.62 -18.97 0.06
CA GLN A 59 -11.34 -19.03 -1.21
C GLN A 59 -10.72 -18.09 -2.25
N LEU A 60 -10.33 -16.89 -1.86
CA LEU A 60 -9.65 -15.95 -2.75
C LEU A 60 -8.29 -16.52 -3.20
N ALA A 61 -7.48 -17.01 -2.27
CA ALA A 61 -6.19 -17.61 -2.58
C ALA A 61 -6.34 -18.80 -3.54
N SER A 62 -7.34 -19.67 -3.31
CA SER A 62 -7.66 -20.80 -4.19
C SER A 62 -8.04 -20.33 -5.61
N ARG A 63 -8.88 -19.30 -5.74
CA ARG A 63 -9.26 -18.73 -7.05
C ARG A 63 -8.08 -18.09 -7.78
N LEU A 64 -7.22 -17.36 -7.06
CA LEU A 64 -6.01 -16.78 -7.62
C LEU A 64 -5.04 -17.87 -8.12
N THR A 65 -4.87 -18.95 -7.35
CA THR A 65 -4.10 -20.13 -7.79
C THR A 65 -4.70 -20.78 -9.02
N GLY A 66 -6.03 -20.93 -9.09
CA GLY A 66 -6.73 -21.41 -10.28
C GLY A 66 -6.49 -20.52 -11.52
N ALA A 67 -6.27 -19.21 -11.31
CA ALA A 67 -5.89 -18.24 -12.33
C ALA A 67 -4.36 -18.14 -12.55
N SER A 68 -3.59 -19.13 -12.10
CA SER A 68 -2.12 -19.22 -12.25
C SER A 68 -1.30 -18.17 -11.48
N PHE A 69 -1.88 -17.49 -10.49
CA PHE A 69 -1.12 -16.67 -9.54
C PHE A 69 -0.60 -17.51 -8.38
N ARG A 70 0.59 -17.17 -7.85
CA ARG A 70 1.03 -17.68 -6.55
C ARG A 70 0.44 -16.79 -5.45
N ALA A 71 -0.54 -17.31 -4.72
CA ALA A 71 -1.17 -16.63 -3.59
C ALA A 71 -1.07 -17.47 -2.31
N THR A 72 -0.74 -16.82 -1.20
CA THR A 72 -0.62 -17.45 0.13
C THR A 72 -1.31 -16.55 1.15
N VAL A 73 -2.12 -17.15 2.03
CA VAL A 73 -2.71 -16.44 3.17
C VAL A 73 -1.60 -16.25 4.22
N LEU A 74 -1.39 -15.00 4.63
CA LEU A 74 -0.32 -14.66 5.56
C LEU A 74 -0.65 -15.14 6.98
N THR A 75 0.34 -15.73 7.64
CA THR A 75 0.35 -15.91 9.10
C THR A 75 0.46 -14.57 9.82
N GLU A 76 0.25 -14.55 11.13
CA GLU A 76 0.41 -13.35 11.96
C GLU A 76 1.81 -12.73 11.84
N GLN A 77 2.85 -13.57 11.84
CA GLN A 77 4.24 -13.13 11.69
C GLN A 77 4.49 -12.51 10.31
N GLU A 78 3.98 -13.14 9.26
CA GLU A 78 4.12 -12.63 7.89
C GLU A 78 3.31 -11.35 7.69
N LEU A 79 2.13 -11.23 8.31
CA LEU A 79 1.34 -10.00 8.33
C LEU A 79 2.13 -8.86 8.99
N THR A 80 2.75 -9.12 10.13
CA THR A 80 3.62 -8.14 10.81
C THR A 80 4.79 -7.72 9.90
N GLY A 81 5.41 -8.68 9.21
CA GLY A 81 6.45 -8.40 8.21
C GLY A 81 5.96 -7.59 7.01
N ALA A 82 4.75 -7.86 6.53
CA ALA A 82 4.10 -7.11 5.45
C ALA A 82 3.80 -5.67 5.87
N LEU A 83 3.34 -5.46 7.10
CA LEU A 83 3.10 -4.13 7.66
C LEU A 83 4.41 -3.35 7.82
N ALA A 84 5.46 -3.96 8.39
CA ALA A 84 6.77 -3.33 8.52
C ALA A 84 7.36 -2.95 7.15
N THR A 85 7.22 -3.83 6.15
CA THR A 85 7.70 -3.60 4.78
C THR A 85 6.91 -2.49 4.09
N SER A 86 5.59 -2.55 4.14
CA SER A 86 4.71 -1.56 3.51
C SER A 86 4.79 -0.20 4.19
N SER A 87 4.98 -0.12 5.51
CA SER A 87 5.26 1.14 6.21
C SER A 87 6.68 1.66 6.01
N CYS A 88 7.54 0.88 5.34
CA CYS A 88 8.99 1.12 5.19
C CYS A 88 9.70 1.41 6.51
N ALA A 89 9.30 0.74 7.60
CA ALA A 89 10.00 0.87 8.87
C ALA A 89 11.47 0.44 8.72
N ASN A 90 12.40 1.11 9.40
CA ASN A 90 13.82 0.82 9.24
C ASN A 90 14.16 -0.54 9.89
N PRO A 91 14.69 -1.54 9.14
CA PRO A 91 15.00 -2.85 9.69
C PRO A 91 16.01 -2.83 10.84
N MET A 92 16.96 -1.89 10.82
CA MET A 92 17.91 -1.73 11.92
C MET A 92 17.22 -1.19 13.17
N ALA A 93 16.30 -0.23 13.01
CA ALA A 93 15.53 0.30 14.13
C ALA A 93 14.59 -0.74 14.73
N ILE A 94 13.97 -1.59 13.89
CA ILE A 94 13.19 -2.75 14.35
C ILE A 94 14.06 -3.70 15.18
N THR A 95 15.25 -4.05 14.68
CA THR A 95 16.18 -4.97 15.37
C THR A 95 16.66 -4.38 16.70
N GLN A 96 16.93 -3.08 16.76
CA GLN A 96 17.34 -2.40 17.99
C GLN A 96 16.20 -2.33 19.01
N ALA A 97 14.97 -2.01 18.58
CA ALA A 97 13.79 -2.00 19.44
C ALA A 97 13.45 -3.37 20.04
N GLY A 98 13.81 -4.47 19.35
CA GLY A 98 13.68 -5.82 19.91
C GLY A 98 14.74 -6.17 20.96
N ARG A 99 15.87 -5.44 20.99
CA ARG A 99 17.00 -5.68 21.92
C ARG A 99 17.00 -4.74 23.13
N SER A 100 16.38 -3.59 23.01
CA SER A 100 16.29 -2.56 24.05
C SER A 100 14.84 -2.15 24.20
N ALA A 101 14.36 -1.96 25.43
CA ALA A 101 13.07 -1.33 25.71
C ALA A 101 13.12 0.19 25.40
N SER A 102 13.65 0.58 24.23
CA SER A 102 13.75 1.98 23.84
C SER A 102 12.35 2.55 23.67
N THR A 103 11.96 3.44 24.57
CA THR A 103 10.63 4.06 24.67
C THR A 103 10.47 5.31 23.80
N GLY A 104 11.46 5.62 22.96
CA GLY A 104 11.44 6.80 22.09
C GLY A 104 10.33 6.75 21.04
N ARG A 105 9.68 7.89 20.82
CA ARG A 105 8.67 8.04 19.76
C ARG A 105 9.32 7.87 18.38
N ARG A 106 9.01 6.75 17.71
CA ARG A 106 9.57 6.40 16.38
C ARG A 106 8.88 7.10 15.22
N THR A 107 7.71 7.69 15.46
CA THR A 107 6.86 8.27 14.42
C THR A 107 6.52 9.72 14.70
N GLU A 108 6.53 10.53 13.64
CA GLU A 108 6.28 11.96 13.74
C GLU A 108 5.49 12.42 12.52
N GLU A 109 4.47 13.24 12.73
CA GLU A 109 3.70 13.85 11.65
C GLU A 109 3.94 15.35 11.62
N THR A 110 4.23 15.86 10.43
CA THR A 110 4.20 17.28 10.12
C THR A 110 2.98 17.56 9.24
N ALA A 111 2.75 18.83 8.92
CA ALA A 111 1.65 19.20 8.03
C ALA A 111 1.73 18.56 6.63
N ARG A 112 2.89 18.05 6.18
CA ARG A 112 3.08 17.54 4.79
C ARG A 112 3.72 16.16 4.71
N THR A 113 4.30 15.70 5.81
CA THR A 113 5.06 14.45 5.83
C THR A 113 4.77 13.67 7.10
N TRP A 114 4.85 12.35 6.99
CA TRP A 114 4.97 11.46 8.14
C TRP A 114 6.35 10.83 8.13
N ARG A 115 6.97 10.67 9.29
CA ARG A 115 8.28 10.06 9.47
C ARG A 115 8.15 8.80 10.31
N CYS A 116 8.85 7.75 9.91
CA CYS A 116 9.11 6.56 10.71
C CYS A 116 10.62 6.30 10.70
N ASP A 117 11.26 6.36 11.87
CA ASP A 117 12.71 6.26 11.99
C ASP A 117 13.42 7.32 11.11
N ASP A 118 14.26 6.91 10.16
CA ASP A 118 14.94 7.76 9.18
C ASP A 118 14.16 7.92 7.87
N ARG A 119 12.95 7.35 7.74
CA ARG A 119 12.16 7.36 6.51
C ARG A 119 11.08 8.41 6.56
N ARG A 120 10.97 9.18 5.47
CA ARG A 120 9.95 10.23 5.32
C ARG A 120 8.98 9.86 4.22
N HIS A 121 7.73 10.13 4.47
CA HIS A 121 6.62 9.70 3.64
C HIS A 121 5.73 10.89 3.30
N THR A 122 5.17 10.87 2.09
CA THR A 122 4.06 11.74 1.72
C THR A 122 3.00 10.92 1.01
N THR A 123 1.75 11.03 1.45
CA THR A 123 0.60 10.34 0.86
C THR A 123 -0.30 11.28 0.07
N TYR A 124 -0.81 10.76 -1.03
CA TYR A 124 -1.79 11.39 -1.92
C TYR A 124 -3.03 10.52 -2.02
N TRP A 125 -4.20 11.16 -2.10
CA TRP A 125 -5.41 10.57 -2.65
C TRP A 125 -5.44 10.85 -4.16
N ILE A 126 -5.78 9.82 -4.95
CA ILE A 126 -6.25 9.94 -6.34
C ILE A 126 -7.63 10.63 -6.40
N GLY A 127 -7.62 11.97 -6.44
CA GLY A 127 -8.85 12.78 -6.52
C GLY A 127 -9.52 12.75 -7.89
N ARG A 128 -8.79 12.37 -8.96
CA ARG A 128 -9.36 12.14 -10.29
C ARG A 128 -8.66 10.96 -10.94
N TRP A 129 -9.44 9.92 -11.24
CA TRP A 129 -8.97 8.76 -12.00
C TRP A 129 -8.83 9.10 -13.48
N PRO A 130 -7.84 8.52 -14.18
CA PRO A 130 -7.80 8.58 -15.63
C PRO A 130 -8.95 7.75 -16.22
N GLN A 131 -9.18 7.88 -17.53
CA GLN A 131 -9.98 6.89 -18.23
C GLN A 131 -9.23 5.55 -18.17
N LEU A 132 -9.85 4.56 -17.55
CA LEU A 132 -9.32 3.21 -17.38
C LEU A 132 -10.14 2.26 -18.28
N GLY A 133 -9.46 1.52 -19.14
CA GLY A 133 -10.11 0.59 -20.09
C GLY A 133 -10.71 1.28 -21.32
N GLY A 134 -10.87 0.52 -22.41
CA GLY A 134 -11.28 1.00 -23.73
C GLY A 134 -10.12 1.13 -24.73
N SER A 135 -10.44 1.30 -26.02
CA SER A 135 -9.45 1.47 -27.09
C SER A 135 -8.68 2.79 -26.90
N GLY A 136 -7.39 2.71 -26.57
CA GLY A 136 -6.49 3.87 -26.43
C GLY A 136 -6.35 4.43 -25.00
N ALA A 137 -7.03 3.85 -24.01
CA ALA A 137 -6.85 4.21 -22.59
C ALA A 137 -5.78 3.31 -21.94
N ALA A 138 -5.06 3.85 -20.95
CA ALA A 138 -4.12 3.04 -20.17
C ALA A 138 -4.87 1.98 -19.37
N SER A 139 -4.34 0.76 -19.34
CA SER A 139 -4.85 -0.27 -18.44
C SER A 139 -4.54 0.09 -16.98
N LEU A 140 -5.34 -0.42 -16.04
CA LEU A 140 -5.06 -0.21 -14.61
C LEU A 140 -3.64 -0.69 -14.22
N PRO A 141 -3.14 -1.86 -14.67
CA PRO A 141 -1.77 -2.28 -14.40
C PRO A 141 -0.72 -1.29 -14.93
N GLN A 142 -0.92 -0.74 -16.14
CA GLN A 142 -0.01 0.24 -16.73
C GLN A 142 -0.03 1.55 -15.93
N PHE A 143 -1.21 2.01 -15.52
CA PHE A 143 -1.36 3.17 -14.65
C PHE A 143 -0.62 2.99 -13.32
N VAL A 144 -0.80 1.84 -12.66
CA VAL A 144 -0.08 1.51 -11.42
C VAL A 144 1.43 1.44 -11.65
N ALA A 145 1.88 0.86 -12.77
CA ALA A 145 3.29 0.83 -13.13
C ALA A 145 3.88 2.24 -13.22
N LEU A 146 3.26 3.13 -13.98
CA LEU A 146 3.73 4.51 -14.16
C LEU A 146 3.86 5.26 -12.82
N LEU A 147 2.89 5.11 -11.91
CA LEU A 147 2.94 5.78 -10.60
C LEU A 147 3.89 5.11 -9.60
N THR A 148 4.35 3.88 -9.84
CA THR A 148 5.27 3.14 -8.94
C THR A 148 6.69 3.02 -9.48
N SER A 149 6.95 3.51 -10.69
CA SER A 149 8.26 3.51 -11.37
C SER A 149 9.19 4.66 -10.95
N LEU A 150 8.90 5.33 -9.83
CA LEU A 150 9.61 6.54 -9.39
C LEU A 150 10.96 6.22 -8.73
N PRO A 151 11.98 7.09 -8.90
CA PRO A 151 13.26 6.97 -8.20
C PRO A 151 13.10 7.39 -6.73
N ALA A 152 12.51 6.51 -5.93
CA ALA A 152 12.26 6.69 -4.50
C ALA A 152 12.75 5.45 -3.73
N LEU A 153 12.85 5.55 -2.40
CA LEU A 153 13.09 4.37 -1.57
C LEU A 153 11.98 3.33 -1.76
N ALA A 154 10.74 3.80 -1.79
CA ALA A 154 9.56 2.99 -2.05
C ALA A 154 8.42 3.86 -2.57
N THR A 155 7.58 3.26 -3.42
CA THR A 155 6.28 3.82 -3.79
C THR A 155 5.20 2.77 -3.53
N ASN A 156 4.19 3.13 -2.75
CA ASN A 156 3.05 2.29 -2.45
C ASN A 156 1.84 2.81 -3.22
N PHE A 157 1.24 1.96 -4.05
CA PHE A 157 -0.07 2.21 -4.64
C PHE A 157 -1.09 1.33 -3.93
N SER A 158 -2.13 1.94 -3.36
CA SER A 158 -3.23 1.25 -2.70
C SER A 158 -4.53 1.50 -3.46
N LEU A 159 -5.29 0.44 -3.66
CA LEU A 159 -6.64 0.48 -4.23
C LEU A 159 -7.58 -0.25 -3.28
N THR A 160 -8.59 0.44 -2.80
CA THR A 160 -9.67 -0.13 -1.99
C THR A 160 -10.94 -0.20 -2.83
N MET A 161 -11.54 -1.38 -2.85
CA MET A 161 -12.83 -1.64 -3.48
C MET A 161 -13.87 -1.85 -2.38
N ALA A 162 -14.97 -1.11 -2.44
CA ALA A 162 -16.09 -1.28 -1.54
C ALA A 162 -17.38 -1.50 -2.35
N PRO A 163 -18.32 -2.34 -1.88
CA PRO A 163 -19.64 -2.46 -2.47
C PRO A 163 -20.32 -1.09 -2.56
N ALA A 164 -21.04 -0.85 -3.64
CA ALA A 164 -21.88 0.32 -3.84
C ALA A 164 -23.27 -0.10 -4.34
N GLU A 165 -24.19 0.85 -4.44
CA GLU A 165 -25.56 0.57 -4.90
C GLU A 165 -25.57 -0.07 -6.30
N ARG A 166 -26.64 -0.81 -6.62
CA ARG A 166 -26.90 -1.36 -7.96
C ARG A 166 -25.77 -2.24 -8.52
N GLN A 167 -25.17 -3.09 -7.66
CA GLN A 167 -24.07 -3.98 -8.03
C GLN A 167 -22.82 -3.24 -8.56
N SER A 168 -22.65 -1.98 -8.19
CA SER A 168 -21.45 -1.21 -8.50
C SER A 168 -20.39 -1.35 -7.41
N VAL A 169 -19.16 -0.90 -7.71
CA VAL A 169 -18.02 -0.89 -6.78
C VAL A 169 -17.47 0.53 -6.71
N THR A 170 -17.29 1.05 -5.51
CA THR A 170 -16.55 2.28 -5.29
C THR A 170 -15.05 1.99 -5.26
N LEU A 171 -14.27 2.77 -5.99
CA LEU A 171 -12.81 2.69 -6.04
C LEU A 171 -12.19 3.90 -5.34
N THR A 172 -11.42 3.63 -4.29
CA THR A 172 -10.60 4.63 -3.59
C THR A 172 -9.14 4.31 -3.79
N GLY A 173 -8.33 5.30 -4.16
CA GLY A 173 -6.93 5.11 -4.51
C GLY A 173 -6.00 6.04 -3.76
N HIS A 174 -4.89 5.49 -3.27
CA HIS A 174 -3.84 6.26 -2.61
C HIS A 174 -2.47 5.95 -3.22
N VAL A 175 -1.61 6.95 -3.24
CA VAL A 175 -0.19 6.80 -3.59
C VAL A 175 0.66 7.38 -2.48
N ARG A 176 1.57 6.60 -1.93
CA ARG A 176 2.55 7.06 -0.94
C ARG A 176 3.94 6.90 -1.50
N VAL A 177 4.72 7.98 -1.43
CA VAL A 177 6.14 7.98 -1.77
C VAL A 177 6.96 8.09 -0.50
N THR A 178 8.07 7.35 -0.46
CA THR A 178 8.99 7.31 0.67
C THR A 178 10.40 7.69 0.22
N GLY A 179 11.05 8.61 0.94
CA GLY A 179 12.45 8.99 0.74
C GLY A 179 13.31 8.72 1.97
N ARG A 180 14.63 8.59 1.79
CA ARG A 180 15.59 8.46 2.90
C ARG A 180 16.02 9.83 3.48
N SER A 181 15.80 10.90 2.73
CA SER A 181 16.03 12.28 3.16
C SER A 181 14.90 13.20 2.68
N ASP A 182 14.90 14.44 3.15
CA ASP A 182 13.97 15.46 2.68
C ASP A 182 14.17 15.74 1.18
N GLU A 183 15.40 15.77 0.69
CA GLU A 183 15.72 15.98 -0.72
C GLU A 183 15.19 14.84 -1.60
N GLU A 184 15.42 13.58 -1.19
CA GLU A 184 14.93 12.40 -1.93
C GLU A 184 13.39 12.40 -1.99
N LEU A 185 12.72 12.71 -0.87
CA LEU A 185 11.26 12.78 -0.84
C LEU A 185 10.73 13.91 -1.73
N VAL A 186 11.35 15.09 -1.71
CA VAL A 186 10.95 16.22 -2.56
C VAL A 186 11.14 15.89 -4.04
N ALA A 187 12.24 15.23 -4.41
CA ALA A 187 12.49 14.80 -5.79
C ALA A 187 11.44 13.76 -6.25
N ALA A 188 11.23 12.71 -5.46
CA ALA A 188 10.25 11.67 -5.74
C ALA A 188 8.82 12.23 -5.86
N ARG A 189 8.46 13.19 -5.00
CA ARG A 189 7.18 13.90 -5.07
C ARG A 189 7.00 14.66 -6.39
N ARG A 190 8.00 15.45 -6.78
CA ARG A 190 7.94 16.23 -8.03
C ARG A 190 7.80 15.30 -9.24
N GLU A 191 8.49 14.17 -9.21
CA GLU A 191 8.36 13.11 -10.21
C GLU A 191 6.94 12.53 -10.25
N LEU A 192 6.41 12.12 -9.09
CA LEU A 192 5.04 11.60 -8.97
C LEU A 192 4.01 12.58 -9.54
N GLU A 193 4.06 13.84 -9.11
CA GLU A 193 3.11 14.88 -9.53
C GLU A 193 3.20 15.13 -11.04
N ARG A 194 4.39 15.09 -11.63
CA ARG A 194 4.57 15.26 -13.08
C ARG A 194 4.07 14.04 -13.85
N THR A 195 4.39 12.83 -13.39
CA THR A 195 3.91 11.57 -14.00
C THR A 195 2.39 11.51 -13.96
N ALA A 196 1.77 11.81 -12.81
CA ALA A 196 0.33 11.84 -12.65
C ALA A 196 -0.35 12.83 -13.61
N ARG A 197 0.22 14.05 -13.77
CA ARG A 197 -0.26 15.00 -14.78
C ARG A 197 -0.15 14.44 -16.19
N GLY A 198 0.97 13.80 -16.53
CA GLY A 198 1.19 13.16 -17.84
C GLY A 198 0.15 12.08 -18.17
N VAL A 199 -0.36 11.36 -17.16
CA VAL A 199 -1.42 10.35 -17.31
C VAL A 199 -2.81 10.87 -16.96
N ARG A 200 -3.02 12.18 -16.94
CA ARG A 200 -4.33 12.84 -16.67
C ARG A 200 -4.99 12.41 -15.35
N THR A 201 -4.16 12.13 -14.34
CA THR A 201 -4.60 11.75 -13.00
C THR A 201 -4.45 12.93 -12.05
N GLY A 202 -5.50 13.20 -11.26
CA GLY A 202 -5.48 14.22 -10.22
C GLY A 202 -5.00 13.61 -8.90
N LEU A 203 -3.93 14.15 -8.34
CA LEU A 203 -3.44 13.79 -7.00
C LEU A 203 -3.69 14.95 -6.03
N VAL A 204 -4.21 14.61 -4.85
CA VAL A 204 -4.42 15.53 -3.72
C VAL A 204 -3.51 15.07 -2.59
N ARG A 205 -2.53 15.90 -2.23
CA ARG A 205 -1.66 15.59 -1.08
C ARG A 205 -2.49 15.71 0.20
N LEU A 206 -2.37 14.71 1.07
CA LEU A 206 -3.11 14.65 2.33
C LEU A 206 -2.45 15.52 3.41
N ASP A 207 -2.39 16.83 3.18
CA ASP A 207 -1.78 17.77 4.12
C ASP A 207 -2.54 17.76 5.46
N ARG A 208 -1.78 17.59 6.56
CA ARG A 208 -2.29 17.36 7.94
C ARG A 208 -3.07 16.05 8.14
N GLU A 209 -3.08 15.17 7.13
CA GLU A 209 -3.75 13.87 7.15
C GLU A 209 -2.78 12.76 6.69
N GLN A 210 -1.50 12.87 7.03
CA GLN A 210 -0.48 11.91 6.61
C GLN A 210 -0.58 10.59 7.36
N VAL A 211 -0.94 10.59 8.65
CA VAL A 211 -1.20 9.36 9.40
C VAL A 211 -2.44 8.61 8.87
N PRO A 212 -3.62 9.25 8.70
CA PRO A 212 -4.74 8.62 8.01
C PRO A 212 -4.38 8.11 6.61
N GLY A 213 -3.64 8.90 5.83
CA GLY A 213 -3.15 8.51 4.51
C GLY A 213 -2.24 7.28 4.54
N LEU A 214 -1.30 7.23 5.49
CA LEU A 214 -0.46 6.05 5.71
C LEU A 214 -1.33 4.82 5.92
N LEU A 215 -2.26 4.86 6.89
CA LEU A 215 -3.13 3.73 7.21
C LEU A 215 -3.98 3.28 6.01
N ALA A 216 -4.51 4.22 5.23
CA ALA A 216 -5.27 3.92 4.01
C ALA A 216 -4.42 3.29 2.89
N SER A 217 -3.09 3.43 2.97
CA SER A 217 -2.14 2.83 2.03
C SER A 217 -1.52 1.51 2.52
N LEU A 218 -1.79 1.09 3.76
CA LEU A 218 -1.31 -0.19 4.30
C LEU A 218 -2.23 -1.34 3.85
N PRO A 219 -1.71 -2.59 3.79
CA PRO A 219 -2.49 -3.78 3.44
C PRO A 219 -3.41 -4.23 4.60
N LEU A 220 -4.30 -3.33 5.06
CA LEU A 220 -5.21 -3.54 6.19
C LEU A 220 -6.69 -3.67 5.76
N GLY A 221 -6.97 -3.55 4.46
CA GLY A 221 -8.34 -3.59 3.94
C GLY A 221 -9.06 -2.22 3.97
N GLY A 222 -8.30 -1.13 4.12
CA GLY A 222 -8.81 0.23 4.21
C GLY A 222 -9.02 0.71 5.65
N THR A 223 -9.29 2.01 5.82
CA THR A 223 -9.48 2.66 7.14
C THR A 223 -10.95 2.94 7.47
N ARG A 224 -11.87 2.59 6.57
CA ARG A 224 -13.32 2.77 6.74
C ARG A 224 -14.01 1.42 6.64
#